data_AF-A0A930XHF5-F1
#
_entry.id   AF-A0A930XHF5-F1
#
_cell.length_a   1.000
_cell.length_b   1.000
_cell.length_c   1.000
_cell.angle_alpha   90.00
_cell.angle_beta   90.00
_cell.angle_gamma   90.00
#
_symmetry.space_group_name_H-M   'P 1'
#
loop_
_entity.id
_entity.type
_entity.pdbx_description
1 polymer ?
#
loop_
_entity_poly.entity_id
_entity_poly.type
_entity_poly.pdbx_seq_one_letter_code
_entity_poly.pdbx_strand_id
1 'polypeptide(L)'
;MATTTRIGTLWGEFPVISADGRYITYVSKRDEFVGDSNGSDDVILQDLVTGLFYFVSVSSDEVLGNDYSSFLASPAISADGRFVVFASNASNLVPNDTRSDYELFMRDTTTGTTTRISLDSNGNPLPSNTFESQFRPAISADGRFVAFQSTSSTSTSRNVFVRDVMSGTTTLISASTGGVPVGGSNPSISADGRFVAYDSLANNLVGNNTTLNFSYDVFVYDRLTQMTNLASINIQRQPTGGNGDSNNPHLSSDGRYVAFTSSASNLVPNDTNGVADIFLHDLQTRTTTLVSVDSNGNQANGASALGAGKSAISADGRYVVFQSVANNLVLGDTNNALDVFVRDVVRGITIRVSVNANGEEPVAGLRGTQSYNGTISGDGRRIVFMSNGRNMNNEGVVIPQIYLRDLGSGTLMPFGINLTGNVGNDRLTGTDGNDNLNGNGGNDVLIGGNGDDTLIGGAGRDRLIGGIGKDTLTGGADADQFVFDIGRRFNRSLMGIDVITDFQRPDKIVLDRTTSTALRRNRLRFQSVRIVVQAKNSRALITYVRSTGALFYNQNGRAPGFGQGGQFADFKNGLNLRASDFVVQA
;
A
#
# COMPACT_ATOMS: atom_id res chain seq x y z
N MET A 1 -3.17 8.01 -17.97
CA MET A 1 -3.09 6.55 -17.83
C MET A 1 -1.96 6.23 -16.88
N ALA A 2 -2.13 5.22 -16.02
CA ALA A 2 -1.05 4.77 -15.16
C ALA A 2 0.02 4.05 -16.00
N THR A 3 1.29 4.23 -15.67
CA THR A 3 2.40 3.62 -16.41
C THR A 3 3.40 3.01 -15.43
N THR A 4 3.87 1.80 -15.75
CA THR A 4 5.05 1.22 -15.09
C THR A 4 6.24 1.37 -16.01
N THR A 5 7.34 1.92 -15.50
CA THR A 5 8.58 2.09 -16.25
C THR A 5 9.74 1.64 -15.40
N ARG A 6 10.68 0.89 -15.98
CA ARG A 6 11.95 0.57 -15.32
C ARG A 6 12.74 1.86 -15.14
N ILE A 7 13.23 2.09 -13.93
CA ILE A 7 14.10 3.22 -13.60
C ILE A 7 15.37 2.68 -12.94
N GLY A 8 16.45 3.44 -12.99
CA GLY A 8 17.75 3.00 -12.51
C GLY A 8 18.36 1.89 -13.38
N THR A 9 19.29 1.17 -12.77
CA THR A 9 20.17 0.23 -13.45
C THR A 9 19.79 -1.23 -13.17
N LEU A 10 20.58 -2.17 -13.71
CA LEU A 10 20.36 -3.60 -13.58
C LEU A 10 20.53 -4.07 -12.13
N TRP A 11 21.33 -3.36 -11.32
CA TRP A 11 21.65 -3.68 -9.94
C TRP A 11 21.32 -2.54 -8.96
N GLY A 12 20.23 -1.80 -9.21
CA GLY A 12 19.75 -0.78 -8.28
C GLY A 12 19.02 -1.37 -7.06
N GLU A 13 19.33 -0.90 -5.84
CA GLU A 13 18.68 -1.31 -4.59
C GLU A 13 18.19 -0.11 -3.74
N PHE A 14 17.24 -0.40 -2.84
CA PHE A 14 16.72 0.52 -1.81
C PHE A 14 16.23 1.89 -2.31
N PRO A 15 15.36 1.96 -3.34
CA PRO A 15 14.92 3.23 -3.90
C PRO A 15 14.09 4.06 -2.91
N VAL A 16 14.27 5.38 -2.95
CA VAL A 16 13.47 6.37 -2.24
C VAL A 16 13.10 7.50 -3.20
N ILE A 17 11.83 7.88 -3.26
CA ILE A 17 11.35 9.00 -4.07
C ILE A 17 11.18 10.26 -3.20
N SER A 18 11.51 11.43 -3.75
CA SER A 18 11.27 12.72 -3.10
C SER A 18 9.78 13.02 -2.97
N ALA A 19 9.43 13.86 -1.98
CA ALA A 19 8.03 14.19 -1.72
C ALA A 19 7.37 14.96 -2.88
N ASP A 20 8.11 15.79 -3.62
CA ASP A 20 7.61 16.42 -4.85
C ASP A 20 7.45 15.43 -6.04
N GLY A 21 7.89 14.18 -5.85
CA GLY A 21 7.83 13.12 -6.82
C GLY A 21 8.83 13.26 -7.98
N ARG A 22 9.70 14.27 -7.99
CA ARG A 22 10.61 14.55 -9.11
C ARG A 22 11.90 13.74 -9.07
N TYR A 23 12.43 13.45 -7.89
CA TYR A 23 13.74 12.84 -7.73
C TYR A 23 13.62 11.45 -7.12
N ILE A 24 14.50 10.54 -7.55
CA ILE A 24 14.68 9.23 -6.92
C ILE A 24 16.14 9.12 -6.50
N THR A 25 16.39 8.64 -5.28
CA THR A 25 17.71 8.18 -4.89
C THR A 25 17.70 6.67 -4.66
N TYR A 26 18.79 6.00 -5.00
CA TYR A 26 18.96 4.55 -4.85
C TYR A 26 20.44 4.21 -4.82
N VAL A 27 20.73 2.95 -4.48
CA VAL A 27 22.09 2.41 -4.42
C VAL A 27 22.37 1.65 -5.71
N SER A 28 23.42 1.97 -6.43
CA SER A 28 23.89 1.22 -7.60
C SER A 28 25.01 0.27 -7.16
N LYS A 29 24.97 -0.99 -7.61
CA LYS A 29 26.10 -1.91 -7.42
C LYS A 29 27.13 -1.70 -8.53
N ARG A 30 28.40 -1.67 -8.13
CA ARG A 30 29.66 -1.71 -8.91
C ARG A 30 29.59 -1.69 -10.45
N ASP A 31 30.31 -0.73 -11.02
CA ASP A 31 30.76 -0.63 -12.42
C ASP A 31 29.62 -0.43 -13.45
N GLU A 32 28.46 0.06 -13.02
CA GLU A 32 27.30 0.25 -13.91
C GLU A 32 27.32 1.57 -14.68
N PHE A 33 28.05 2.57 -14.19
CA PHE A 33 28.06 3.92 -14.75
C PHE A 33 29.44 4.34 -15.23
N VAL A 34 29.48 5.10 -16.33
CA VAL A 34 30.71 5.74 -16.79
C VAL A 34 31.17 6.74 -15.72
N GLY A 35 32.33 6.48 -15.11
CA GLY A 35 32.87 7.28 -14.02
C GLY A 35 32.80 6.61 -12.63
N ASP A 36 32.07 5.50 -12.52
CA ASP A 36 32.22 4.58 -11.38
C ASP A 36 33.53 3.80 -11.57
N SER A 37 34.51 4.06 -10.71
CA SER A 37 35.84 3.45 -10.78
C SER A 37 36.32 2.89 -9.45
N ASN A 38 35.48 2.90 -8.41
CA ASN A 38 35.84 2.41 -7.09
C ASN A 38 35.47 0.92 -6.92
N GLY A 39 34.69 0.36 -7.85
CA GLY A 39 34.17 -1.00 -7.77
C GLY A 39 33.45 -1.26 -6.45
N SER A 40 32.71 -0.28 -5.92
CA SER A 40 31.95 -0.34 -4.66
C SER A 40 30.50 0.07 -4.92
N ASP A 41 29.66 0.00 -3.89
CA ASP A 41 28.27 0.45 -4.00
C ASP A 41 28.22 1.97 -3.83
N ASP A 42 27.45 2.65 -4.69
CA ASP A 42 27.36 4.10 -4.71
C ASP A 42 25.91 4.59 -4.67
N VAL A 43 25.74 5.80 -4.13
CA VAL A 43 24.42 6.43 -4.03
C VAL A 43 24.22 7.35 -5.22
N ILE A 44 23.13 7.11 -5.94
CA ILE A 44 22.73 7.86 -7.12
C ILE A 44 21.52 8.73 -6.79
N LEU A 45 21.46 9.91 -7.38
CA LEU A 45 20.27 10.74 -7.49
C LEU A 45 19.88 10.85 -8.96
N GLN A 46 18.62 10.56 -9.28
CA GLN A 46 18.06 10.66 -10.60
C GLN A 46 16.93 11.70 -10.63
N ASP A 47 16.99 12.63 -11.58
CA ASP A 47 15.90 13.57 -11.87
C ASP A 47 14.98 12.97 -12.93
N LEU A 48 13.73 12.67 -12.55
CA LEU A 48 12.75 12.03 -13.42
C LEU A 48 12.24 12.96 -14.53
N VAL A 49 12.42 14.27 -14.40
CA VAL A 49 11.98 15.24 -15.41
C VAL A 49 13.02 15.36 -16.52
N THR A 50 14.30 15.40 -16.17
CA THR A 50 15.40 15.57 -17.15
C THR A 50 15.99 14.24 -17.61
N GLY A 51 15.81 13.17 -16.84
CA GLY A 51 16.44 11.87 -17.05
C GLY A 51 17.92 11.82 -16.61
N LEU A 52 18.45 12.91 -16.05
CA LEU A 52 19.85 12.97 -15.61
C LEU A 52 20.05 12.24 -14.29
N PHE A 53 21.25 11.68 -14.12
CA PHE A 53 21.70 11.04 -12.89
C PHE A 53 22.98 11.71 -12.37
N TYR A 54 23.16 11.66 -11.06
CA TYR A 54 24.28 12.27 -10.34
C TYR A 54 24.77 11.31 -9.25
N PHE A 55 26.08 11.17 -9.11
CA PHE A 55 26.66 10.54 -7.93
C PHE A 55 26.49 11.45 -6.72
N VAL A 56 26.04 10.88 -5.61
CA VAL A 56 25.82 11.57 -4.34
C VAL A 56 26.91 11.21 -3.34
N SER A 57 27.40 9.97 -3.38
CA SER A 57 28.54 9.46 -2.61
C SER A 57 29.88 10.00 -3.11
N VAL A 58 29.98 11.32 -3.24
CA VAL A 58 31.18 12.06 -3.69
C VAL A 58 31.59 13.09 -2.64
N SER A 59 32.87 13.45 -2.63
CA SER A 59 33.39 14.56 -1.83
C SER A 59 32.95 15.92 -2.39
N SER A 60 33.24 17.01 -1.66
CA SER A 60 32.95 18.37 -2.15
C SER A 60 33.78 18.78 -3.38
N ASP A 61 34.82 18.03 -3.70
CA ASP A 61 35.65 18.20 -4.91
C ASP A 61 35.25 17.23 -6.03
N GLU A 62 34.04 16.64 -5.95
CA GLU A 62 33.49 15.67 -6.91
C GLU A 62 34.31 14.37 -7.04
N VAL A 63 35.05 14.00 -6.00
CA VAL A 63 35.79 12.73 -5.97
C VAL A 63 34.89 11.65 -5.38
N LEU A 64 34.66 10.57 -6.13
CA LEU A 64 33.87 9.42 -5.68
C LEU A 64 34.43 8.82 -4.37
N GLY A 65 33.53 8.37 -3.50
CA GLY A 65 33.88 7.63 -2.29
C GLY A 65 34.77 6.43 -2.64
N ASN A 66 35.78 6.17 -1.81
CA ASN A 66 36.74 5.10 -2.06
C ASN A 66 36.32 3.73 -1.51
N ASP A 67 35.10 3.61 -0.96
CA ASP A 67 34.56 2.41 -0.33
C ASP A 67 33.01 2.44 -0.36
N TYR A 68 32.35 1.41 0.16
CA TYR A 68 30.90 1.23 0.07
C TYR A 68 30.07 2.39 0.64
N SER A 69 29.02 2.73 -0.09
CA SER A 69 27.98 3.66 0.33
C SER A 69 26.61 3.01 0.25
N SER A 70 25.91 2.97 1.38
CA SER A 70 24.53 2.49 1.51
C SER A 70 24.30 1.04 1.06
N PHE A 71 25.29 0.16 1.25
CA PHE A 71 25.28 -1.27 0.89
C PHE A 71 24.05 -2.06 1.41
N LEU A 72 23.47 -1.69 2.57
CA LEU A 72 22.32 -2.38 3.19
C LEU A 72 21.24 -1.45 3.77
N ALA A 73 21.34 -0.15 3.51
CA ALA A 73 20.41 0.84 4.03
C ALA A 73 19.87 1.74 2.91
N SER A 74 18.61 2.16 3.04
CA SER A 74 18.05 3.18 2.15
C SER A 74 18.71 4.53 2.45
N PRO A 75 19.17 5.28 1.44
CA PRO A 75 19.44 6.71 1.59
C PRO A 75 18.14 7.46 1.93
N ALA A 76 18.25 8.69 2.38
CA ALA A 76 17.12 9.59 2.61
C ALA A 76 17.25 10.85 1.74
N ILE A 77 16.14 11.41 1.29
CA ILE A 77 16.10 12.54 0.37
C ILE A 77 15.09 13.59 0.85
N SER A 78 15.49 14.86 0.79
CA SER A 78 14.62 16.01 1.05
C SER A 78 13.50 16.16 0.00
N ALA A 79 12.50 16.98 0.29
CA ALA A 79 11.28 17.04 -0.51
C ALA A 79 11.50 17.48 -1.96
N ASP A 80 12.52 18.31 -2.20
CA ASP A 80 12.91 18.86 -3.50
C ASP A 80 14.17 18.21 -4.09
N GLY A 81 14.67 17.13 -3.47
CA GLY A 81 15.88 16.43 -3.90
C GLY A 81 17.20 17.17 -3.69
N ARG A 82 17.19 18.32 -3.00
CA ARG A 82 18.42 19.10 -2.76
C ARG A 82 19.39 18.37 -1.83
N PHE A 83 18.88 17.85 -0.72
CA PHE A 83 19.67 17.13 0.28
C PHE A 83 19.45 15.63 0.17
N VAL A 84 20.54 14.88 0.09
CA VAL A 84 20.53 13.42 0.16
C VAL A 84 21.46 12.97 1.29
N VAL A 85 20.93 12.16 2.20
CA VAL A 85 21.66 11.59 3.34
C VAL A 85 21.91 10.12 3.09
N PHE A 86 23.13 9.68 3.31
CA PHE A 86 23.54 8.31 3.04
C PHE A 86 24.58 7.83 4.04
N ALA A 87 24.64 6.50 4.22
CA ALA A 87 25.69 5.87 5.00
C ALA A 87 26.88 5.54 4.10
N SER A 88 28.10 5.68 4.61
CA SER A 88 29.31 5.29 3.89
C SER A 88 30.45 4.99 4.85
N ASN A 89 31.35 4.06 4.49
CA ASN A 89 32.62 3.82 5.17
C ASN A 89 33.82 4.40 4.38
N ALA A 90 33.55 5.19 3.34
CA ALA A 90 34.58 5.87 2.55
C ALA A 90 35.31 6.92 3.39
N SER A 91 36.64 6.90 3.32
CA SER A 91 37.54 7.76 4.10
C SER A 91 37.93 9.05 3.36
N ASN A 92 37.28 9.36 2.25
CA ASN A 92 37.61 10.51 1.40
C ASN A 92 36.42 11.43 1.07
N LEU A 93 35.25 11.21 1.70
CA LEU A 93 34.06 12.04 1.44
C LEU A 93 34.14 13.42 2.11
N VAL A 94 34.89 13.53 3.21
CA VAL A 94 35.16 14.78 3.92
C VAL A 94 36.64 14.91 4.26
N PRO A 95 37.18 16.14 4.39
CA PRO A 95 38.59 16.33 4.74
C PRO A 95 38.94 15.72 6.10
N ASN A 96 40.15 15.16 6.20
CA ASN A 96 40.70 14.55 7.42
C ASN A 96 39.86 13.38 7.97
N ASP A 97 39.08 12.71 7.13
CA ASP A 97 38.48 11.44 7.51
C ASP A 97 39.53 10.34 7.52
N THR A 98 39.76 9.76 8.70
CA THR A 98 40.70 8.66 8.89
C THR A 98 39.99 7.39 9.34
N ARG A 99 38.65 7.41 9.41
CA ARG A 99 37.85 6.29 9.88
C ARG A 99 37.46 5.40 8.69
N SER A 100 37.41 4.10 8.95
CA SER A 100 36.90 3.08 8.02
C SER A 100 35.59 2.46 8.52
N ASP A 101 35.01 3.04 9.57
CA ASP A 101 33.71 2.63 10.08
C ASP A 101 32.61 3.36 9.30
N TYR A 102 31.39 2.81 9.28
CA TYR A 102 30.28 3.47 8.61
C TYR A 102 29.86 4.74 9.34
N GLU A 103 29.55 5.78 8.59
CA GLU A 103 29.14 7.09 9.07
C GLU A 103 27.98 7.61 8.22
N LEU A 104 27.29 8.65 8.70
CA LEU A 104 26.30 9.35 7.88
C LEU A 104 26.88 10.62 7.29
N PHE A 105 26.64 10.79 6.00
CA PHE A 105 26.97 11.98 5.23
C PHE A 105 25.71 12.58 4.61
N MET A 106 25.76 13.87 4.34
CA MET A 106 24.75 14.59 3.57
C MET A 106 25.40 15.33 2.43
N ARG A 107 24.85 15.14 1.24
CA ARG A 107 25.17 15.89 0.03
C ARG A 107 24.14 16.98 -0.18
N ASP A 108 24.57 18.24 -0.29
CA ASP A 108 23.79 19.33 -0.86
C ASP A 108 24.07 19.40 -2.37
N THR A 109 23.10 19.00 -3.17
CA THR A 109 23.23 18.90 -4.64
C THR A 109 23.16 20.25 -5.33
N THR A 110 22.74 21.30 -4.62
CA THR A 110 22.76 22.67 -5.15
C THR A 110 24.14 23.31 -4.98
N THR A 111 24.79 23.10 -3.83
CA THR A 111 26.11 23.70 -3.55
C THR A 111 27.27 22.78 -3.89
N GLY A 112 27.02 21.50 -4.12
CA GLY A 112 28.06 20.48 -4.30
C GLY A 112 28.83 20.17 -3.02
N THR A 113 28.24 20.42 -1.84
CA THR A 113 28.93 20.22 -0.56
C THR A 113 28.56 18.88 0.06
N THR A 114 29.55 18.13 0.54
CA THR A 114 29.37 16.90 1.31
C THR A 114 29.81 17.11 2.75
N THR A 115 28.93 16.80 3.71
CA THR A 115 29.18 17.03 5.15
C THR A 115 28.86 15.79 5.97
N ARG A 116 29.59 15.57 7.07
CA ARG A 116 29.31 14.50 8.03
C ARG A 116 28.12 14.89 8.93
N ILE A 117 27.19 13.97 9.11
CA ILE A 117 25.95 14.15 9.90
C ILE A 117 26.01 13.40 11.23
N SER A 118 26.60 12.21 11.29
CA SER A 118 26.70 11.42 12.52
C SER A 118 27.74 12.01 13.47
N LEU A 119 27.40 13.16 14.06
CA LEU A 119 28.23 13.99 14.92
C LEU A 119 27.49 14.26 16.24
N ASP A 120 28.24 14.41 17.33
CA ASP A 120 27.73 14.95 18.59
C ASP A 120 27.55 16.48 18.49
N SER A 121 27.05 17.10 19.56
CA SER A 121 26.86 18.56 19.63
C SER A 121 28.16 19.37 19.70
N ASN A 122 29.30 18.71 19.93
CA ASN A 122 30.63 19.34 19.87
C ASN A 122 31.26 19.20 18.47
N GLY A 123 30.57 18.55 17.53
CA GLY A 123 31.09 18.27 16.19
C GLY A 123 32.06 17.09 16.14
N ASN A 124 32.19 16.32 17.24
CA ASN A 124 32.95 15.08 17.21
C ASN A 124 32.10 13.99 16.58
N PRO A 125 32.70 13.08 15.80
CA PRO A 125 31.93 12.00 15.26
C PRO A 125 31.37 11.05 16.33
N LEU A 126 30.11 10.68 16.18
CA LEU A 126 29.50 9.70 17.06
C LEU A 126 30.15 8.32 16.83
N PRO A 127 30.21 7.47 17.88
CA PRO A 127 30.62 6.09 17.73
C PRO A 127 29.80 5.40 16.65
N SER A 128 30.50 4.75 15.73
CA SER A 128 29.93 3.83 14.78
C SER A 128 30.51 2.45 15.02
N ASN A 129 29.81 1.43 14.56
CA ASN A 129 30.36 0.10 14.51
C ASN A 129 30.55 -0.33 13.05
N THR A 130 31.11 -1.52 12.86
CA THR A 130 31.47 -2.06 11.55
C THR A 130 30.29 -2.42 10.64
N PHE A 131 29.03 -2.12 11.00
CA PHE A 131 27.84 -2.56 10.25
C PHE A 131 26.87 -1.42 9.92
N GLU A 132 26.69 -1.16 8.62
CA GLU A 132 25.87 -0.06 8.06
C GLU A 132 24.37 -0.11 8.40
N SER A 133 23.81 -1.31 8.62
CA SER A 133 22.38 -1.54 8.97
C SER A 133 21.87 -0.71 10.17
N GLN A 134 22.78 -0.01 10.85
CA GLN A 134 22.54 0.86 11.98
C GLN A 134 22.20 2.30 11.66
N PHE A 135 22.39 2.78 10.43
CA PHE A 135 22.36 4.23 10.17
C PHE A 135 21.08 4.76 9.52
N ARG A 136 20.08 3.89 9.27
CA ARG A 136 18.78 4.20 8.63
C ARG A 136 18.36 5.67 8.83
N PRO A 137 18.69 6.56 7.88
CA PRO A 137 18.47 7.98 8.07
C PRO A 137 17.06 8.35 7.66
N ALA A 138 16.56 9.43 8.23
CA ALA A 138 15.37 10.13 7.78
C ALA A 138 15.63 11.64 7.83
N ILE A 139 15.08 12.40 6.88
CA ILE A 139 15.37 13.83 6.73
C ILE A 139 14.07 14.63 6.60
N SER A 140 14.02 15.82 7.21
CA SER A 140 12.91 16.76 7.02
C SER A 140 12.85 17.29 5.58
N ALA A 141 11.69 17.82 5.18
CA ALA A 141 11.44 18.25 3.81
C ALA A 141 12.42 19.34 3.34
N ASP A 142 12.85 20.21 4.26
CA ASP A 142 13.80 21.30 4.04
C ASP A 142 15.27 20.90 4.22
N GLY A 143 15.55 19.65 4.60
CA GLY A 143 16.89 19.15 4.87
C GLY A 143 17.51 19.57 6.21
N ARG A 144 16.79 20.33 7.05
CA ARG A 144 17.33 20.87 8.29
C ARG A 144 17.53 19.83 9.38
N PHE A 145 16.60 18.90 9.54
CA PHE A 145 16.62 17.92 10.61
C PHE A 145 16.88 16.53 10.04
N VAL A 146 17.90 15.86 10.55
CA VAL A 146 18.21 14.47 10.20
C VAL A 146 18.05 13.60 11.43
N ALA A 147 17.11 12.67 11.38
CA ALA A 147 16.96 11.61 12.37
C ALA A 147 17.79 10.40 11.92
N PHE A 148 18.53 9.81 12.85
CA PHE A 148 19.40 8.67 12.55
C PHE A 148 19.63 7.82 13.78
N GLN A 149 20.08 6.59 13.53
CA GLN A 149 20.46 5.67 14.58
C GLN A 149 22.00 5.59 14.70
N SER A 150 22.50 5.51 15.93
CA SER A 150 23.93 5.39 16.27
C SER A 150 24.08 4.81 17.68
N THR A 151 25.28 4.38 18.07
CA THR A 151 25.57 4.05 19.48
C THR A 151 26.02 5.31 20.21
N SER A 152 25.67 5.43 21.49
CA SER A 152 26.14 6.57 22.30
C SER A 152 27.46 6.21 22.96
N SER A 153 28.26 7.22 23.36
CA SER A 153 29.49 6.98 24.15
C SER A 153 29.23 6.30 25.51
N THR A 154 27.97 6.27 25.97
CA THR A 154 27.58 5.74 27.28
C THR A 154 26.74 4.46 27.19
N SER A 155 26.40 3.97 25.97
CA SER A 155 25.57 2.79 25.77
C SER A 155 25.92 2.07 24.47
N THR A 156 26.06 0.75 24.55
CA THR A 156 26.27 -0.14 23.39
C THR A 156 24.99 -0.41 22.60
N SER A 157 23.82 -0.05 23.14
CA SER A 157 22.55 -0.14 22.43
C SER A 157 22.49 0.91 21.32
N ARG A 158 21.87 0.53 20.20
CA ARG A 158 21.51 1.45 19.11
C ARG A 158 20.45 2.41 19.61
N ASN A 159 20.69 3.71 19.48
CA ASN A 159 19.81 4.78 19.91
C ASN A 159 19.46 5.69 18.74
N VAL A 160 18.36 6.42 18.87
CA VAL A 160 17.90 7.37 17.86
C VAL A 160 18.26 8.79 18.28
N PHE A 161 18.89 9.50 17.36
CA PHE A 161 19.31 10.88 17.48
C PHE A 161 18.64 11.74 16.41
N VAL A 162 18.52 13.03 16.69
CA VAL A 162 18.17 14.05 15.69
C VAL A 162 19.25 15.11 15.69
N ARG A 163 19.84 15.37 14.52
CA ARG A 163 20.73 16.51 14.28
C ARG A 163 19.96 17.64 13.61
N ASP A 164 19.99 18.81 14.23
CA ASP A 164 19.66 20.07 13.57
C ASP A 164 20.90 20.55 12.83
N VAL A 165 20.92 20.35 11.51
CA VAL A 165 22.07 20.66 10.65
C VAL A 165 22.39 22.15 10.69
N MET A 166 21.39 23.02 10.86
CA MET A 166 21.57 24.47 10.88
C MET A 166 22.27 24.94 12.16
N SER A 167 21.92 24.38 13.32
CA SER A 167 22.52 24.75 14.60
C SER A 167 23.72 23.89 15.00
N GLY A 168 23.91 22.73 14.36
CA GLY A 168 24.91 21.73 14.73
C GLY A 168 24.56 20.90 15.97
N THR A 169 23.37 21.09 16.55
CA THR A 169 22.95 20.41 17.78
C THR A 169 22.49 18.97 17.47
N THR A 170 22.96 18.00 18.25
CA THR A 170 22.52 16.60 18.19
C THR A 170 21.81 16.22 19.48
N THR A 171 20.56 15.75 19.37
CA THR A 171 19.70 15.38 20.50
C THR A 171 19.42 13.89 20.50
N LEU A 172 19.64 13.20 21.62
CA LEU A 172 19.18 11.83 21.85
C LEU A 172 17.66 11.86 22.11
N ILE A 173 16.87 11.17 21.30
CA ILE A 173 15.40 11.13 21.46
C ILE A 173 14.89 9.78 21.97
N SER A 174 15.65 8.69 21.82
CA SER A 174 15.33 7.39 22.41
C SER A 174 15.83 7.31 23.86
N ALA A 175 15.35 8.22 24.71
CA ALA A 175 15.71 8.31 26.12
C ALA A 175 14.49 8.18 27.02
N SER A 176 14.66 7.51 28.17
CA SER A 176 13.65 7.50 29.24
C SER A 176 13.41 8.90 29.81
N THR A 177 12.38 9.07 30.65
CA THR A 177 12.04 10.33 31.32
C THR A 177 13.18 10.92 32.18
N GLY A 178 14.24 10.15 32.47
CA GLY A 178 15.46 10.63 33.13
C GLY A 178 16.65 10.93 32.19
N GLY A 179 16.46 10.93 30.87
CA GLY A 179 17.51 11.17 29.88
C GLY A 179 18.44 9.98 29.64
N VAL A 180 18.16 8.81 30.23
CA VAL A 180 18.97 7.60 30.04
C VAL A 180 18.67 7.01 28.66
N PRO A 181 19.69 6.70 27.83
CA PRO A 181 19.50 5.99 26.56
C PRO A 181 18.88 4.62 26.80
N VAL A 182 17.78 4.32 26.10
CA VAL A 182 17.03 3.05 26.26
C VAL A 182 16.94 2.24 24.97
N GLY A 183 17.61 2.71 23.93
CA GLY A 183 17.64 2.09 22.63
C GLY A 183 16.44 2.43 21.75
N GLY A 184 16.65 2.36 20.45
CA GLY A 184 15.64 2.58 19.43
C GLY A 184 16.22 2.40 18.03
N SER A 185 15.36 2.16 17.05
CA SER A 185 15.75 1.88 15.67
C SER A 185 14.72 2.44 14.67
N ASN A 186 15.10 2.43 13.39
CA ASN A 186 14.22 2.77 12.25
C ASN A 186 13.51 4.12 12.36
N PRO A 187 14.26 5.24 12.52
CA PRO A 187 13.63 6.54 12.62
C PRO A 187 12.90 6.94 11.32
N SER A 188 11.80 7.65 11.48
CA SER A 188 11.10 8.42 10.45
C SER A 188 10.80 9.82 11.00
N ILE A 189 10.78 10.85 10.16
CA ILE A 189 10.64 12.24 10.59
C ILE A 189 9.59 12.98 9.74
N SER A 190 8.80 13.87 10.36
CA SER A 190 7.83 14.72 9.65
C SER A 190 8.52 15.79 8.78
N ALA A 191 7.79 16.38 7.83
CA ALA A 191 8.35 17.33 6.87
C ALA A 191 8.90 18.60 7.54
N ASP A 192 8.26 19.07 8.61
CA ASP A 192 8.73 20.20 9.44
C ASP A 192 9.81 19.79 10.46
N GLY A 193 10.16 18.52 10.51
CA GLY A 193 11.09 17.93 11.45
C GLY A 193 10.59 17.87 12.89
N ARG A 194 9.33 18.18 13.18
CA ARG A 194 8.81 18.23 14.56
C ARG A 194 8.64 16.84 15.17
N PHE A 195 8.02 15.92 14.45
CA PHE A 195 7.71 14.58 14.94
C PHE A 195 8.72 13.57 14.44
N VAL A 196 9.19 12.69 15.31
CA VAL A 196 10.10 11.61 14.96
C VAL A 196 9.55 10.29 15.49
N ALA A 197 9.22 9.37 14.59
CA ALA A 197 8.77 8.04 14.93
C ALA A 197 9.94 7.06 14.93
N TYR A 198 9.94 6.07 15.82
CA TYR A 198 10.95 5.03 15.91
C TYR A 198 10.39 3.81 16.63
N ASP A 199 10.99 2.64 16.42
CA ASP A 199 10.67 1.44 17.21
C ASP A 199 11.68 1.20 18.34
N SER A 200 11.22 0.62 19.45
CA SER A 200 12.07 0.33 20.61
C SER A 200 11.51 -0.82 21.45
N LEU A 201 12.42 -1.57 22.09
CA LEU A 201 12.12 -2.58 23.11
C LEU A 201 11.94 -1.97 24.52
N ALA A 202 12.11 -0.65 24.66
CA ALA A 202 12.10 0.01 25.95
C ALA A 202 10.70 0.08 26.56
N ASN A 203 10.60 -0.31 27.84
CA ASN A 203 9.35 -0.30 28.62
C ASN A 203 9.17 0.98 29.48
N ASN A 204 10.06 1.95 29.34
CA ASN A 204 10.13 3.14 30.18
C ASN A 204 10.22 4.46 29.37
N LEU A 205 9.88 4.43 28.08
CA LEU A 205 9.75 5.62 27.23
C LEU A 205 8.47 6.41 27.48
N VAL A 206 7.39 5.73 27.89
CA VAL A 206 6.10 6.30 28.26
C VAL A 206 5.72 5.68 29.60
N GLY A 207 5.35 6.50 30.59
CA GLY A 207 5.31 6.17 32.03
C GLY A 207 4.96 4.72 32.36
N ASN A 208 5.84 4.03 33.10
CA ASN A 208 5.76 2.62 33.53
C ASN A 208 4.84 1.76 32.65
N ASN A 209 5.20 1.60 31.37
CA ASN A 209 4.56 0.64 30.48
C ASN A 209 4.85 -0.77 31.04
N THR A 210 3.98 -1.26 31.94
CA THR A 210 4.21 -2.48 32.72
C THR A 210 3.93 -3.77 31.95
N THR A 211 3.63 -3.71 30.65
CA THR A 211 3.46 -4.94 29.86
C THR A 211 4.82 -5.46 29.41
N LEU A 212 5.32 -6.43 30.19
CA LEU A 212 6.51 -7.27 29.99
C LEU A 212 6.42 -8.14 28.72
N ASN A 213 6.13 -7.60 27.54
CA ASN A 213 6.12 -8.42 26.31
C ASN A 213 7.53 -8.58 25.69
N PHE A 214 8.53 -7.78 26.10
CA PHE A 214 9.85 -7.71 25.45
C PHE A 214 9.73 -7.58 23.92
N SER A 215 8.64 -6.98 23.45
CA SER A 215 8.34 -6.78 22.03
C SER A 215 8.67 -5.35 21.63
N TYR A 216 9.01 -5.16 20.37
CA TYR A 216 9.19 -3.80 19.84
C TYR A 216 7.85 -3.08 19.82
N ASP A 217 7.86 -1.82 20.25
CA ASP A 217 6.74 -0.90 20.17
C ASP A 217 7.13 0.32 19.32
N VAL A 218 6.14 0.95 18.70
CA VAL A 218 6.33 2.18 17.91
C VAL A 218 6.04 3.40 18.76
N PHE A 219 7.01 4.31 18.83
CA PHE A 219 6.94 5.56 19.57
C PHE A 219 7.04 6.76 18.63
N VAL A 220 6.48 7.89 19.05
CA VAL A 220 6.60 9.19 18.37
C VAL A 220 7.04 10.24 19.37
N TYR A 221 8.22 10.81 19.14
CA TYR A 221 8.76 11.94 19.89
C TYR A 221 8.35 13.25 19.23
N ASP A 222 7.72 14.14 20.00
CA ASP A 222 7.44 15.51 19.58
C ASP A 222 8.57 16.43 20.06
N ARG A 223 9.39 16.92 19.12
CA ARG A 223 10.53 17.79 19.43
C ARG A 223 10.14 19.12 20.05
N LEU A 224 8.92 19.61 19.82
CA LEU A 224 8.46 20.89 20.37
C LEU A 224 8.12 20.75 21.86
N THR A 225 7.41 19.67 22.22
CA THR A 225 6.99 19.42 23.61
C THR A 225 7.98 18.57 24.39
N GLN A 226 8.93 17.94 23.71
CA GLN A 226 9.89 16.97 24.24
C GLN A 226 9.23 15.75 24.90
N MET A 227 8.05 15.39 24.40
CA MET A 227 7.24 14.28 24.91
C MET A 227 7.24 13.12 23.92
N THR A 228 7.35 11.90 24.44
CA THR A 228 7.20 10.66 23.67
C THR A 228 5.79 10.09 23.87
N ASN A 229 5.15 9.69 22.77
CA ASN A 229 3.87 8.99 22.76
C ASN A 229 4.03 7.59 22.18
N LEU A 230 3.31 6.61 22.74
CA LEU A 230 3.16 5.28 22.16
C LEU A 230 2.12 5.33 21.03
N ALA A 231 2.47 4.83 19.84
CA ALA A 231 1.60 4.75 18.67
C ALA A 231 1.04 3.34 18.43
N SER A 232 1.80 2.28 18.76
CA SER A 232 1.34 0.88 18.74
C SER A 232 0.43 0.54 19.94
N ILE A 233 -0.52 1.42 20.27
CA ILE A 233 -1.45 1.22 21.38
C ILE A 233 -2.44 0.10 21.08
N ASN A 234 -2.73 -0.73 22.07
CA ASN A 234 -3.79 -1.72 21.95
C ASN A 234 -5.18 -1.09 21.82
N ILE A 235 -6.15 -1.91 21.45
CA ILE A 235 -7.55 -1.49 21.23
C ILE A 235 -8.20 -0.86 22.48
N GLN A 236 -7.72 -1.17 23.70
CA GLN A 236 -8.20 -0.57 24.95
C GLN A 236 -7.71 0.88 25.15
N ARG A 237 -6.79 1.36 24.30
CA ARG A 237 -6.22 2.71 24.28
C ARG A 237 -5.60 3.15 25.61
N GLN A 238 -5.14 2.17 26.39
CA GLN A 238 -4.30 2.40 27.56
C GLN A 238 -2.84 2.60 27.08
N PRO A 239 -1.93 3.16 27.89
CA PRO A 239 -0.51 3.28 27.55
C PRO A 239 0.22 1.92 27.61
N THR A 240 -0.39 0.91 26.98
CA THR A 240 0.07 -0.46 26.89
C THR A 240 0.12 -0.84 25.43
N GLY A 241 1.26 -1.35 24.99
CA GLY A 241 1.51 -1.75 23.62
C GLY A 241 0.64 -2.92 23.16
N GLY A 242 0.82 -3.28 21.90
CA GLY A 242 0.31 -4.52 21.35
C GLY A 242 0.89 -5.75 22.04
N ASN A 243 0.28 -6.92 21.84
CA ASN A 243 0.78 -8.21 22.35
C ASN A 243 1.82 -8.89 21.44
N GLY A 244 2.47 -8.13 20.55
CA GLY A 244 3.47 -8.59 19.59
C GLY A 244 4.30 -7.43 19.05
N ASP A 245 5.34 -7.75 18.28
CA ASP A 245 6.28 -6.77 17.74
C ASP A 245 5.59 -5.80 16.77
N SER A 246 5.83 -4.51 16.98
CA SER A 246 5.48 -3.39 16.10
C SER A 246 6.75 -2.65 15.68
N ASN A 247 7.01 -2.56 14.37
CA ASN A 247 8.29 -2.14 13.81
C ASN A 247 8.11 -1.26 12.55
N ASN A 248 9.23 -0.64 12.13
CA ASN A 248 9.38 0.08 10.86
C ASN A 248 8.33 1.18 10.64
N PRO A 249 8.24 2.16 11.57
CA PRO A 249 7.29 3.24 11.43
C PRO A 249 7.65 4.21 10.30
N HIS A 250 6.63 4.76 9.65
CA HIS A 250 6.74 5.83 8.67
C HIS A 250 5.71 6.92 8.94
N LEU A 251 6.17 8.15 9.17
CA LEU A 251 5.31 9.33 9.41
C LEU A 251 4.77 9.90 8.10
N SER A 252 3.56 10.46 8.15
CA SER A 252 3.07 11.42 7.16
C SER A 252 3.83 12.74 7.28
N SER A 253 3.84 13.55 6.22
CA SER A 253 4.58 14.81 6.20
C SER A 253 4.10 15.80 7.26
N ASP A 254 2.79 15.84 7.54
CA ASP A 254 2.21 16.66 8.61
C ASP A 254 2.46 16.09 10.03
N GLY A 255 3.05 14.91 10.13
CA GLY A 255 3.31 14.20 11.37
C GLY A 255 2.08 13.74 12.13
N ARG A 256 0.90 13.72 11.49
CA ARG A 256 -0.36 13.26 12.11
C ARG A 256 -0.50 11.74 12.10
N TYR A 257 -0.05 11.08 11.04
CA TYR A 257 -0.27 9.65 10.85
C TYR A 257 1.05 8.88 10.88
N VAL A 258 1.02 7.68 11.45
CA VAL A 258 2.15 6.73 11.42
C VAL A 258 1.67 5.42 10.84
N ALA A 259 2.23 5.03 9.69
CA ALA A 259 2.10 3.66 9.18
C ALA A 259 3.19 2.78 9.81
N PHE A 260 2.87 1.55 10.20
CA PHE A 260 3.83 0.63 10.78
C PHE A 260 3.39 -0.83 10.59
N THR A 261 4.37 -1.73 10.70
CA THR A 261 4.14 -3.17 10.67
C THR A 261 3.88 -3.66 12.09
N SER A 262 2.93 -4.57 12.29
CA SER A 262 2.74 -5.21 13.60
C SER A 262 2.28 -6.66 13.49
N SER A 263 2.78 -7.50 14.39
CA SER A 263 2.33 -8.89 14.63
C SER A 263 1.34 -9.01 15.80
N ALA A 264 0.99 -7.89 16.42
CA ALA A 264 0.10 -7.84 17.56
C ALA A 264 -1.38 -7.94 17.15
N SER A 265 -2.03 -9.01 17.58
CA SER A 265 -3.45 -9.34 17.33
C SER A 265 -4.46 -8.47 18.08
N ASN A 266 -4.00 -7.53 18.93
CA ASN A 266 -4.85 -6.73 19.81
C ASN A 266 -4.78 -5.22 19.54
N LEU A 267 -4.17 -4.78 18.43
CA LEU A 267 -4.21 -3.37 18.02
C LEU A 267 -5.60 -2.97 17.49
N VAL A 268 -6.29 -3.89 16.83
CA VAL A 268 -7.65 -3.73 16.27
C VAL A 268 -8.45 -5.03 16.44
N PRO A 269 -9.79 -5.01 16.44
CA PRO A 269 -10.58 -6.20 16.75
C PRO A 269 -10.65 -7.22 15.60
N ASN A 270 -10.27 -6.83 14.38
CA ASN A 270 -10.38 -7.65 13.17
C ASN A 270 -9.02 -8.20 12.68
N ASP A 271 -7.97 -8.08 13.49
CA ASP A 271 -6.69 -8.73 13.19
C ASP A 271 -6.70 -10.17 13.72
N THR A 272 -6.84 -11.13 12.81
CA THR A 272 -7.15 -12.54 13.13
C THR A 272 -6.32 -13.58 12.38
N ASN A 273 -5.47 -13.16 11.44
CA ASN A 273 -4.69 -14.07 10.59
C ASN A 273 -3.43 -14.62 11.28
N GLY A 274 -3.01 -14.05 12.42
CA GLY A 274 -1.85 -14.48 13.20
C GLY A 274 -0.50 -14.21 12.54
N VAL A 275 -0.43 -13.31 11.56
CA VAL A 275 0.81 -12.90 10.88
C VAL A 275 1.00 -11.38 10.98
N ALA A 276 2.16 -10.88 10.53
CA ALA A 276 2.43 -9.45 10.55
C ALA A 276 1.60 -8.72 9.48
N ASP A 277 1.01 -7.60 9.89
CA ASP A 277 0.12 -6.75 9.11
C ASP A 277 0.52 -5.28 9.16
N ILE A 278 -0.08 -4.47 8.30
CA ILE A 278 0.18 -3.03 8.24
C ILE A 278 -0.93 -2.27 8.91
N PHE A 279 -0.55 -1.32 9.75
CA PHE A 279 -1.44 -0.49 10.52
C PHE A 279 -1.16 0.99 10.27
N LEU A 280 -2.20 1.80 10.40
CA LEU A 280 -2.13 3.25 10.38
C LEU A 280 -2.67 3.80 11.69
N HIS A 281 -1.85 4.55 12.42
CA HIS A 281 -2.25 5.23 13.64
C HIS A 281 -2.41 6.73 13.40
N ASP A 282 -3.57 7.28 13.74
CA ASP A 282 -3.83 8.72 13.79
C ASP A 282 -3.47 9.25 15.19
N LEU A 283 -2.39 10.02 15.28
CA LEU A 283 -1.88 10.57 16.53
C LEU A 283 -2.83 11.61 17.16
N GLN A 284 -3.69 12.23 16.35
CA GLN A 284 -4.66 13.21 16.84
C GLN A 284 -5.85 12.54 17.51
N THR A 285 -6.44 11.52 16.88
CA THR A 285 -7.63 10.81 17.38
C THR A 285 -7.29 9.59 18.23
N ARG A 286 -6.02 9.18 18.23
CA ARG A 286 -5.48 7.97 18.88
C ARG A 286 -6.21 6.71 18.42
N THR A 287 -6.49 6.61 17.13
CA THR A 287 -7.14 5.45 16.52
C THR A 287 -6.17 4.71 15.61
N THR A 288 -6.19 3.38 15.70
CA THR A 288 -5.41 2.49 14.83
C THR A 288 -6.35 1.79 13.84
N THR A 289 -5.97 1.77 12.57
CA THR A 289 -6.70 1.14 11.46
C THR A 289 -5.82 0.08 10.81
N LEU A 290 -6.39 -1.09 10.49
CA LEU A 290 -5.73 -2.12 9.68
C LEU A 290 -5.73 -1.69 8.21
N VAL A 291 -4.54 -1.60 7.60
CA VAL A 291 -4.32 -1.14 6.23
C VAL A 291 -4.27 -2.31 5.25
N SER A 292 -3.67 -3.43 5.64
CA SER A 292 -3.51 -4.64 4.83
C SER A 292 -4.82 -5.41 4.69
N VAL A 293 -5.78 -4.77 4.03
CA VAL A 293 -7.10 -5.30 3.71
C VAL A 293 -7.40 -5.14 2.23
N ASP A 294 -8.26 -5.97 1.68
CA ASP A 294 -8.81 -5.78 0.33
C ASP A 294 -9.75 -4.54 0.29
N SER A 295 -10.23 -4.16 -0.89
CA SER A 295 -11.18 -3.03 -1.05
C SER A 295 -12.51 -3.21 -0.29
N ASN A 296 -12.79 -4.43 0.20
CA ASN A 296 -13.96 -4.75 1.01
C ASN A 296 -13.69 -4.69 2.53
N GLY A 297 -12.45 -4.43 2.94
CA GLY A 297 -12.03 -4.45 4.34
C GLY A 297 -11.76 -5.85 4.89
N ASN A 298 -11.67 -6.88 4.04
CA ASN A 298 -11.24 -8.21 4.47
C ASN A 298 -9.72 -8.21 4.65
N GLN A 299 -9.26 -8.71 5.79
CA GLN A 299 -7.83 -8.84 6.10
C GLN A 299 -7.09 -9.69 5.07
N ALA A 300 -5.83 -9.30 4.79
CA ALA A 300 -4.86 -10.10 4.06
C ALA A 300 -4.78 -11.52 4.65
N ASN A 301 -4.83 -12.54 3.80
CA ASN A 301 -4.72 -13.94 4.22
C ASN A 301 -3.27 -14.44 4.34
N GLY A 302 -2.29 -13.55 4.16
CA GLY A 302 -0.87 -13.80 4.27
C GLY A 302 -0.16 -12.58 4.85
N ALA A 303 1.12 -12.74 5.20
CA ALA A 303 1.89 -11.69 5.85
C ALA A 303 2.04 -10.47 4.93
N SER A 304 1.73 -9.29 5.47
CA SER A 304 1.88 -8.00 4.81
C SER A 304 3.18 -7.28 5.19
N ALA A 305 4.13 -8.05 5.71
CA ALA A 305 5.53 -7.67 5.87
C ALA A 305 6.39 -8.94 6.05
N LEU A 306 7.38 -9.13 5.17
CA LEU A 306 8.44 -10.13 5.33
C LEU A 306 9.79 -9.44 5.55
N GLY A 307 10.58 -9.91 6.52
CA GLY A 307 11.91 -9.40 6.81
C GLY A 307 11.92 -7.92 7.20
N ALA A 308 12.78 -7.13 6.55
CA ALA A 308 12.90 -5.69 6.77
C ALA A 308 11.81 -4.84 6.07
N GLY A 309 10.66 -5.44 5.79
CA GLY A 309 9.60 -4.87 4.98
C GLY A 309 9.09 -3.53 5.46
N LYS A 310 9.26 -2.50 4.64
CA LYS A 310 8.86 -1.13 4.94
C LYS A 310 7.46 -0.86 4.38
N SER A 311 6.66 -0.13 5.15
CA SER A 311 5.53 0.63 4.62
C SER A 311 5.97 2.06 4.32
N ALA A 312 5.27 2.73 3.42
CA ALA A 312 5.46 4.15 3.14
C ALA A 312 4.09 4.84 3.08
N ILE A 313 4.04 6.14 3.37
CA ILE A 313 2.79 6.89 3.44
C ILE A 313 2.91 8.25 2.73
N SER A 314 1.83 8.68 2.05
CA SER A 314 1.74 10.00 1.42
C SER A 314 1.76 11.14 2.43
N ALA A 315 2.01 12.36 1.95
CA ALA A 315 2.16 13.54 2.80
C ALA A 315 0.92 13.84 3.67
N ASP A 316 -0.26 13.58 3.11
CA ASP A 316 -1.57 13.77 3.76
C ASP A 316 -2.04 12.56 4.60
N GLY A 317 -1.25 11.48 4.63
CA GLY A 317 -1.60 10.26 5.35
C GLY A 317 -2.62 9.35 4.65
N ARG A 318 -3.03 9.70 3.43
CA ARG A 318 -4.15 9.02 2.75
C ARG A 318 -3.77 7.73 2.04
N TYR A 319 -2.56 7.67 1.50
CA TYR A 319 -2.12 6.55 0.69
C TYR A 319 -1.00 5.83 1.40
N VAL A 320 -1.20 4.54 1.66
CA VAL A 320 -0.19 3.70 2.31
C VAL A 320 0.28 2.65 1.32
N VAL A 321 1.57 2.68 0.99
CA VAL A 321 2.24 1.61 0.24
C VAL A 321 2.65 0.52 1.21
N PHE A 322 2.39 -0.72 0.84
CA PHE A 322 2.85 -1.87 1.58
C PHE A 322 3.13 -3.05 0.66
N GLN A 323 3.75 -4.09 1.20
CA GLN A 323 4.05 -5.32 0.48
C GLN A 323 3.31 -6.48 1.12
N SER A 324 2.83 -7.46 0.37
CA SER A 324 2.12 -8.61 0.94
C SER A 324 2.25 -9.85 0.08
N VAL A 325 2.25 -11.02 0.73
CA VAL A 325 2.14 -12.33 0.04
C VAL A 325 0.69 -12.81 -0.08
N ALA A 326 -0.25 -11.99 0.37
CA ALA A 326 -1.66 -12.34 0.41
C ALA A 326 -2.31 -12.27 -0.97
N ASN A 327 -2.85 -13.38 -1.44
CA ASN A 327 -3.50 -13.49 -2.75
C ASN A 327 -4.97 -13.01 -2.77
N ASN A 328 -5.45 -12.43 -1.67
CA ASN A 328 -6.83 -11.98 -1.53
C ASN A 328 -6.99 -10.46 -1.42
N LEU A 329 -5.90 -9.69 -1.56
CA LEU A 329 -5.94 -8.23 -1.46
C LEU A 329 -6.51 -7.55 -2.71
N VAL A 330 -6.32 -8.17 -3.88
CA VAL A 330 -6.87 -7.72 -5.18
C VAL A 330 -7.33 -8.94 -5.99
N LEU A 331 -8.25 -8.73 -6.93
CA LEU A 331 -8.66 -9.78 -7.86
C LEU A 331 -7.50 -10.10 -8.83
N GLY A 332 -7.32 -11.39 -9.16
CA GLY A 332 -6.30 -11.80 -10.12
C GLY A 332 -4.87 -11.78 -9.59
N ASP A 333 -4.69 -11.74 -8.26
CA ASP A 333 -3.43 -12.13 -7.64
C ASP A 333 -3.34 -13.66 -7.59
N THR A 334 -2.50 -14.24 -8.45
CA THR A 334 -2.40 -15.69 -8.60
C THR A 334 -0.99 -16.23 -8.40
N ASN A 335 0.00 -15.34 -8.26
CA ASN A 335 1.41 -15.70 -8.21
C ASN A 335 1.86 -16.20 -6.82
N ASN A 336 1.10 -15.94 -5.75
CA ASN A 336 1.47 -16.18 -4.35
C ASN A 336 2.87 -15.64 -3.98
N ALA A 337 3.28 -14.58 -4.66
CA ALA A 337 4.52 -13.87 -4.47
C ALA A 337 4.33 -12.70 -3.51
N LEU A 338 5.43 -12.15 -3.02
CA LEU A 338 5.37 -10.83 -2.40
C LEU A 338 5.11 -9.80 -3.50
N ASP A 339 4.03 -9.05 -3.37
CA ASP A 339 3.66 -7.96 -4.27
C ASP A 339 3.59 -6.64 -3.51
N VAL A 340 3.65 -5.52 -4.23
CA VAL A 340 3.52 -4.17 -3.66
C VAL A 340 2.11 -3.64 -3.97
N PHE A 341 1.47 -3.12 -2.93
CA PHE A 341 0.10 -2.62 -2.93
C PHE A 341 0.06 -1.17 -2.44
N VAL A 342 -1.00 -0.47 -2.83
CA VAL A 342 -1.37 0.84 -2.27
C VAL A 342 -2.79 0.75 -1.73
N ARG A 343 -2.97 1.22 -0.49
CA ARG A 343 -4.29 1.46 0.12
C ARG A 343 -4.59 2.96 0.11
N ASP A 344 -5.68 3.35 -0.52
CA ASP A 344 -6.36 4.63 -0.25
C ASP A 344 -7.23 4.44 1.00
N VAL A 345 -6.77 4.93 2.16
CA VAL A 345 -7.49 4.70 3.42
C VAL A 345 -8.77 5.53 3.53
N VAL A 346 -8.94 6.58 2.72
CA VAL A 346 -10.14 7.42 2.72
C VAL A 346 -11.24 6.78 1.90
N ARG A 347 -10.91 6.26 0.71
CA ARG A 347 -11.90 5.58 -0.16
C ARG A 347 -12.04 4.10 0.12
N GLY A 348 -11.10 3.52 0.86
CA GLY A 348 -11.09 2.10 1.16
C GLY A 348 -10.76 1.23 -0.05
N ILE A 349 -9.92 1.71 -0.97
CA ILE A 349 -9.50 0.96 -2.16
C ILE A 349 -8.08 0.45 -1.99
N THR A 350 -7.87 -0.83 -2.30
CA THR A 350 -6.55 -1.45 -2.39
C THR A 350 -6.26 -1.82 -3.84
N ILE A 351 -5.11 -1.41 -4.36
CA ILE A 351 -4.63 -1.80 -5.69
C ILE A 351 -3.24 -2.41 -5.60
N ARG A 352 -2.92 -3.30 -6.53
CA ARG A 352 -1.54 -3.79 -6.75
C ARG A 352 -0.82 -2.82 -7.68
N VAL A 353 0.33 -2.33 -7.23
CA VAL A 353 1.18 -1.40 -8.01
C VAL A 353 2.37 -2.09 -8.65
N SER A 354 2.76 -3.27 -8.16
CA SER A 354 3.75 -4.14 -8.79
C SER A 354 3.16 -4.84 -10.02
N VAL A 355 2.82 -4.08 -11.05
CA VAL A 355 2.31 -4.61 -12.33
C VAL A 355 3.19 -4.11 -13.48
N ASN A 356 3.24 -4.85 -14.58
CA ASN A 356 3.96 -4.42 -15.77
C ASN A 356 3.24 -3.25 -16.49
N ALA A 357 3.79 -2.81 -17.63
CA ALA A 357 3.22 -1.73 -18.43
C ALA A 357 1.79 -2.01 -18.93
N ASN A 358 1.39 -3.28 -19.06
CA ASN A 358 0.05 -3.71 -19.45
C ASN A 358 -0.89 -3.90 -18.25
N GLY A 359 -0.42 -3.70 -17.02
CA GLY A 359 -1.21 -3.92 -15.81
C GLY A 359 -1.25 -5.38 -15.33
N GLU A 360 -0.42 -6.26 -15.90
CA GLU A 360 -0.36 -7.67 -15.52
C GLU A 360 0.56 -7.87 -14.32
N GLU A 361 0.26 -8.89 -13.51
CA GLU A 361 1.08 -9.24 -12.35
C GLU A 361 2.47 -9.78 -12.74
N PRO A 362 3.46 -9.71 -11.83
CA PRO A 362 4.79 -10.20 -12.10
C PRO A 362 4.80 -11.74 -12.24
N VAL A 363 5.38 -12.24 -13.33
CA VAL A 363 5.46 -13.68 -13.63
C VAL A 363 6.74 -14.27 -13.06
N ALA A 364 6.56 -15.37 -12.30
CA ALA A 364 7.59 -16.17 -11.63
C ALA A 364 8.84 -16.40 -12.49
N GLY A 365 10.04 -16.14 -11.94
CA GLY A 365 11.36 -16.51 -12.47
C GLY A 365 11.91 -17.87 -11.99
N LEU A 366 13.20 -18.16 -12.24
CA LEU A 366 13.88 -19.37 -11.73
C LEU A 366 14.06 -19.41 -10.19
N ARG A 367 13.84 -18.28 -9.49
CA ARG A 367 13.98 -18.14 -8.02
C ARG A 367 12.71 -17.70 -7.30
N GLY A 368 11.54 -17.85 -7.94
CA GLY A 368 10.30 -17.21 -7.47
C GLY A 368 10.31 -15.69 -7.70
N THR A 369 9.15 -15.08 -7.87
CA THR A 369 9.04 -13.63 -8.08
C THR A 369 8.68 -12.92 -6.80
N GLN A 370 9.20 -11.70 -6.63
CA GLN A 370 8.97 -10.82 -5.49
C GLN A 370 9.05 -9.37 -5.95
N SER A 371 8.16 -8.55 -5.39
CA SER A 371 8.18 -7.09 -5.48
C SER A 371 8.15 -6.51 -4.07
N TYR A 372 9.03 -5.54 -3.78
CA TYR A 372 9.29 -5.07 -2.41
C TYR A 372 9.88 -3.65 -2.39
N ASN A 373 10.11 -3.13 -1.17
CA ASN A 373 10.70 -1.79 -0.93
C ASN A 373 9.95 -0.66 -1.64
N GLY A 374 8.61 -0.68 -1.56
CA GLY A 374 7.76 0.38 -2.09
C GLY A 374 7.92 1.71 -1.33
N THR A 375 8.07 2.80 -2.05
CA THR A 375 8.09 4.19 -1.55
C THR A 375 7.13 5.06 -2.37
N ILE A 376 6.64 6.17 -1.83
CA ILE A 376 5.59 7.00 -2.46
C ILE A 376 5.91 8.49 -2.40
N SER A 377 5.57 9.23 -3.46
CA SER A 377 5.61 10.69 -3.47
C SER A 377 4.59 11.29 -2.51
N GLY A 378 4.82 12.54 -2.10
CA GLY A 378 3.98 13.23 -1.12
C GLY A 378 2.52 13.36 -1.57
N ASP A 379 2.28 13.55 -2.86
CA ASP A 379 0.93 13.61 -3.46
C ASP A 379 0.26 12.23 -3.63
N GLY A 380 0.96 11.14 -3.33
CA GLY A 380 0.47 9.78 -3.49
C GLY A 380 0.54 9.24 -4.92
N ARG A 381 1.05 9.99 -5.89
CA ARG A 381 0.92 9.66 -7.32
C ARG A 381 1.96 8.66 -7.81
N ARG A 382 3.20 8.81 -7.37
CA ARG A 382 4.36 8.08 -7.90
C ARG A 382 4.84 7.09 -6.85
N ILE A 383 4.82 5.81 -7.21
CA ILE A 383 5.31 4.73 -6.37
C ILE A 383 6.55 4.14 -7.01
N VAL A 384 7.64 4.06 -6.25
CA VAL A 384 8.86 3.38 -6.70
C VAL A 384 9.00 2.09 -5.90
N PHE A 385 9.37 1.00 -6.57
CA PHE A 385 9.50 -0.31 -5.94
C PHE A 385 10.55 -1.15 -6.67
N MET A 386 11.00 -2.22 -6.03
CA MET A 386 11.87 -3.22 -6.64
C MET A 386 11.04 -4.42 -7.11
N SER A 387 11.39 -5.03 -8.24
CA SER A 387 10.80 -6.30 -8.68
C SER A 387 11.78 -7.14 -9.51
N ASN A 388 11.67 -8.47 -9.42
CA ASN A 388 12.42 -9.43 -10.24
C ASN A 388 11.51 -10.23 -11.22
N GLY A 389 10.29 -9.74 -11.48
CA GLY A 389 9.35 -10.39 -12.39
C GLY A 389 9.83 -10.37 -13.85
N ARG A 390 9.75 -11.52 -14.54
CA ARG A 390 10.29 -11.67 -15.91
C ARG A 390 9.57 -10.84 -16.97
N ASN A 391 8.28 -10.57 -16.75
CA ASN A 391 7.41 -9.79 -17.64
C ASN A 391 7.35 -8.31 -17.25
N MET A 392 8.15 -7.86 -16.27
CA MET A 392 8.14 -6.45 -15.84
C MET A 392 8.76 -5.53 -16.90
N ASN A 393 9.69 -6.04 -17.71
CA ASN A 393 10.38 -5.29 -18.76
C ASN A 393 10.47 -6.03 -20.10
N ASN A 394 9.83 -7.21 -20.25
CA ASN A 394 9.93 -8.10 -21.43
C ASN A 394 11.35 -8.53 -21.84
N GLU A 395 12.38 -8.30 -21.00
CA GLU A 395 13.76 -8.70 -21.28
C GLU A 395 14.11 -10.08 -20.68
N GLY A 396 13.18 -10.71 -19.94
CA GLY A 396 13.38 -12.04 -19.33
C GLY A 396 14.41 -12.07 -18.20
N VAL A 397 14.87 -10.88 -17.77
CA VAL A 397 15.84 -10.67 -16.69
C VAL A 397 15.20 -11.02 -15.34
N VAL A 398 15.92 -11.76 -14.49
CA VAL A 398 15.43 -12.27 -13.18
C VAL A 398 16.17 -11.63 -11.98
N ILE A 399 16.97 -10.60 -12.22
CA ILE A 399 17.58 -9.82 -11.13
C ILE A 399 16.62 -8.70 -10.71
N PRO A 400 16.57 -8.33 -9.41
CA PRO A 400 15.75 -7.22 -8.96
C PRO A 400 16.14 -5.91 -9.66
N GLN A 401 15.15 -5.19 -10.18
CA GLN A 401 15.31 -3.87 -10.78
C GLN A 401 14.33 -2.89 -10.15
N ILE A 402 14.61 -1.60 -10.30
CA ILE A 402 13.76 -0.53 -9.80
C ILE A 402 12.70 -0.17 -10.86
N TYR A 403 11.46 0.00 -10.42
CA TYR A 403 10.33 0.37 -11.25
C TYR A 403 9.61 1.56 -10.63
N LEU A 404 9.21 2.50 -11.48
CA LEU A 404 8.29 3.58 -11.13
C LEU A 404 6.91 3.25 -11.69
N ARG A 405 5.91 3.22 -10.81
CA ARG A 405 4.50 3.30 -11.16
C ARG A 405 4.03 4.73 -10.98
N ASP A 406 3.79 5.43 -12.08
CA ASP A 406 3.10 6.74 -12.07
C ASP A 406 1.59 6.47 -12.25
N LEU A 407 0.78 6.86 -11.28
CA LEU A 407 -0.67 6.63 -11.30
C LEU A 407 -1.44 7.72 -12.07
N GLY A 408 -0.76 8.72 -12.63
CA GLY A 408 -1.33 9.86 -13.35
C GLY A 408 -1.79 11.00 -12.45
N SER A 409 -2.04 12.19 -13.03
CA SER A 409 -2.49 13.40 -12.30
C SER A 409 -3.95 13.33 -11.81
N GLY A 410 -4.55 12.14 -11.80
CA GLY A 410 -5.89 11.86 -11.30
C GLY A 410 -5.78 11.07 -10.02
N THR A 411 -6.37 11.61 -8.95
CA THR A 411 -6.43 11.08 -7.59
C THR A 411 -6.74 9.59 -7.53
N LEU A 412 -5.71 8.73 -7.45
CA LEU A 412 -5.72 7.36 -6.90
C LEU A 412 -7.10 6.70 -6.79
N MET A 413 -7.73 6.51 -7.94
CA MET A 413 -8.78 5.53 -8.15
C MET A 413 -8.52 4.96 -9.54
N PRO A 414 -8.54 3.63 -9.68
CA PRO A 414 -8.34 2.96 -10.96
C PRO A 414 -9.14 3.70 -12.03
N PHE A 415 -8.44 4.20 -13.05
CA PHE A 415 -9.13 4.68 -14.23
C PHE A 415 -9.91 3.48 -14.74
N GLY A 416 -11.23 3.59 -14.74
CA GLY A 416 -12.05 2.69 -15.52
C GLY A 416 -11.48 2.57 -16.92
N ILE A 417 -11.32 1.34 -17.39
CA ILE A 417 -10.87 1.06 -18.74
C ILE A 417 -12.06 1.10 -19.69
N ASN A 418 -11.80 1.42 -20.96
CA ASN A 418 -12.78 1.23 -22.03
C ASN A 418 -12.36 -0.01 -22.82
N LEU A 419 -13.08 -1.11 -22.69
CA LEU A 419 -12.88 -2.31 -23.51
C LEU A 419 -14.01 -2.45 -24.51
N THR A 420 -13.66 -2.83 -25.74
CA THR A 420 -14.61 -3.07 -26.81
C THR A 420 -14.25 -4.36 -27.51
N GLY A 421 -15.18 -5.32 -27.49
CA GLY A 421 -15.13 -6.58 -28.21
C GLY A 421 -15.29 -6.37 -29.72
N ASN A 422 -15.17 -7.46 -30.46
CA ASN A 422 -15.40 -7.54 -31.89
C ASN A 422 -16.80 -8.11 -32.17
N VAL A 423 -16.96 -8.89 -33.24
CA VAL A 423 -18.27 -9.50 -33.62
C VAL A 423 -18.35 -11.00 -33.27
N GLY A 424 -17.33 -11.51 -32.58
CA GLY A 424 -17.25 -12.88 -32.08
C GLY A 424 -17.39 -12.93 -30.56
N ASN A 425 -17.43 -14.14 -30.01
CA ASN A 425 -17.60 -14.35 -28.58
C ASN A 425 -16.36 -13.90 -27.79
N ASP A 426 -16.48 -12.81 -27.06
CA ASP A 426 -15.40 -12.20 -26.31
C ASP A 426 -15.54 -12.41 -24.79
N ARG A 427 -14.40 -12.34 -24.10
CA ARG A 427 -14.35 -12.27 -22.64
C ARG A 427 -13.67 -10.98 -22.24
N LEU A 428 -14.45 -10.04 -21.72
CA LEU A 428 -13.97 -8.75 -21.25
C LEU A 428 -13.97 -8.75 -19.72
N THR A 429 -12.86 -8.31 -19.13
CA THR A 429 -12.72 -8.20 -17.67
C THR A 429 -12.14 -6.83 -17.37
N GLY A 430 -12.88 -6.08 -16.56
CA GLY A 430 -12.52 -4.76 -16.08
C GLY A 430 -11.52 -4.81 -14.94
N THR A 431 -11.41 -3.69 -14.25
CA THR A 431 -10.45 -3.38 -13.22
C THR A 431 -11.16 -3.19 -11.87
N ASP A 432 -10.50 -2.49 -10.96
CA ASP A 432 -11.10 -2.10 -9.69
C ASP A 432 -11.75 -0.69 -9.75
N GLY A 433 -11.88 -0.11 -10.94
CA GLY A 433 -12.44 1.23 -11.16
C GLY A 433 -13.51 1.26 -12.23
N ASN A 434 -14.22 2.39 -12.33
CA ASN A 434 -15.47 2.55 -13.10
C ASN A 434 -15.33 2.31 -14.62
N ASP A 435 -15.35 1.06 -15.06
CA ASP A 435 -15.05 0.64 -16.41
C ASP A 435 -16.22 0.85 -17.38
N ASN A 436 -15.93 0.91 -18.68
CA ASN A 436 -16.90 0.77 -19.76
C ASN A 436 -16.54 -0.44 -20.62
N LEU A 437 -17.34 -1.50 -20.55
CA LEU A 437 -17.16 -2.74 -21.29
C LEU A 437 -18.27 -2.87 -22.34
N ASN A 438 -17.90 -3.04 -23.61
CA ASN A 438 -18.85 -3.25 -24.71
C ASN A 438 -18.50 -4.54 -25.48
N GLY A 439 -19.37 -5.56 -25.46
CA GLY A 439 -19.18 -6.82 -26.17
C GLY A 439 -19.37 -6.72 -27.69
N ASN A 440 -20.14 -5.74 -28.15
CA ASN A 440 -20.57 -5.57 -29.55
C ASN A 440 -21.43 -6.73 -30.07
N GLY A 441 -20.85 -7.76 -30.67
CA GLY A 441 -21.62 -8.87 -31.21
C GLY A 441 -20.94 -10.19 -30.90
N GLY A 442 -21.71 -11.25 -30.65
CA GLY A 442 -21.17 -12.49 -30.11
C GLY A 442 -21.95 -12.90 -28.86
N ASN A 443 -21.59 -14.04 -28.29
CA ASN A 443 -22.05 -14.42 -26.95
C ASN A 443 -20.92 -14.14 -25.98
N ASP A 444 -20.99 -13.00 -25.32
CA ASP A 444 -19.88 -12.41 -24.60
C ASP A 444 -19.97 -12.66 -23.10
N VAL A 445 -18.83 -12.57 -22.42
CA VAL A 445 -18.74 -12.57 -20.95
C VAL A 445 -18.08 -11.28 -20.51
N LEU A 446 -18.86 -10.39 -19.90
CA LEU A 446 -18.40 -9.10 -19.38
C LEU A 446 -18.36 -9.16 -17.85
N ILE A 447 -17.22 -8.81 -17.28
CA ILE A 447 -16.99 -8.76 -15.83
C ILE A 447 -16.47 -7.37 -15.50
N GLY A 448 -17.24 -6.55 -14.79
CA GLY A 448 -16.85 -5.19 -14.39
C GLY A 448 -15.70 -5.23 -13.40
N GLY A 449 -15.94 -5.78 -12.22
CA GLY A 449 -14.91 -5.91 -11.19
C GLY A 449 -15.32 -5.13 -9.95
N ASN A 450 -14.49 -4.19 -9.50
CA ASN A 450 -14.92 -3.21 -8.51
C ASN A 450 -15.09 -1.85 -9.20
N GLY A 451 -15.87 -0.94 -8.61
CA GLY A 451 -16.16 0.37 -9.20
C GLY A 451 -17.60 0.46 -9.69
N ASP A 452 -18.00 1.65 -10.12
CA ASP A 452 -19.31 1.86 -10.75
C ASP A 452 -19.17 1.63 -12.26
N ASP A 453 -19.40 0.41 -12.72
CA ASP A 453 -19.09 -0.01 -14.09
C ASP A 453 -20.27 0.17 -15.06
N THR A 454 -19.98 0.26 -16.36
CA THR A 454 -20.97 0.20 -17.44
C THR A 454 -20.67 -0.98 -18.36
N LEU A 455 -21.55 -1.97 -18.38
CA LEU A 455 -21.44 -3.17 -19.21
C LEU A 455 -22.54 -3.17 -20.27
N ILE A 456 -22.16 -3.34 -21.53
CA ILE A 456 -23.04 -3.42 -22.70
C ILE A 456 -22.73 -4.74 -23.42
N GLY A 457 -23.64 -5.72 -23.37
CA GLY A 457 -23.47 -7.01 -24.06
C GLY A 457 -23.47 -6.82 -25.57
N GLY A 458 -24.58 -6.34 -26.11
CA GLY A 458 -24.70 -6.03 -27.53
C GLY A 458 -25.60 -7.04 -28.24
N ALA A 459 -25.12 -7.70 -29.29
CA ALA A 459 -25.91 -8.67 -30.04
C ALA A 459 -25.46 -10.10 -29.75
N GLY A 460 -26.31 -10.90 -29.12
CA GLY A 460 -26.11 -12.33 -28.88
C GLY A 460 -26.46 -12.68 -27.44
N ARG A 461 -26.02 -13.82 -26.93
CA ARG A 461 -26.40 -14.27 -25.58
C ARG A 461 -25.30 -13.96 -24.59
N ASP A 462 -25.40 -12.81 -23.97
CA ASP A 462 -24.32 -12.27 -23.15
C ASP A 462 -24.48 -12.62 -21.68
N ARG A 463 -23.35 -12.65 -20.97
CA ARG A 463 -23.29 -12.84 -19.52
C ARG A 463 -22.58 -11.66 -18.88
N LEU A 464 -23.34 -10.84 -18.16
CA LEU A 464 -22.88 -9.62 -17.52
C LEU A 464 -22.79 -9.83 -16.00
N ILE A 465 -21.60 -9.59 -15.45
CA ILE A 465 -21.30 -9.61 -14.02
C ILE A 465 -20.75 -8.21 -13.70
N GLY A 466 -21.58 -7.34 -13.09
CA GLY A 466 -21.14 -5.99 -12.70
C GLY A 466 -20.01 -6.06 -11.68
N GLY A 467 -20.32 -6.65 -10.52
CA GLY A 467 -19.33 -6.91 -9.49
C GLY A 467 -19.65 -6.09 -8.25
N ILE A 468 -18.70 -5.27 -7.79
CA ILE A 468 -18.83 -4.48 -6.56
C ILE A 468 -18.86 -3.01 -6.92
N GLY A 469 -19.99 -2.35 -6.66
CA GLY A 469 -20.17 -0.93 -6.91
C GLY A 469 -21.55 -0.73 -7.52
N LYS A 470 -21.84 0.46 -8.03
CA LYS A 470 -23.12 0.77 -8.64
C LYS A 470 -23.04 0.60 -10.15
N ASP A 471 -23.33 -0.61 -10.63
CA ASP A 471 -23.11 -0.94 -12.02
C ASP A 471 -24.31 -0.60 -12.91
N THR A 472 -24.05 -0.33 -14.19
CA THR A 472 -25.06 -0.15 -15.24
C THR A 472 -24.91 -1.28 -16.25
N LEU A 473 -25.89 -2.19 -16.29
CA LEU A 473 -25.86 -3.40 -17.11
C LEU A 473 -26.91 -3.32 -18.23
N THR A 474 -26.48 -3.46 -19.47
CA THR A 474 -27.32 -3.45 -20.67
C THR A 474 -27.05 -4.75 -21.44
N GLY A 475 -28.05 -5.63 -21.55
CA GLY A 475 -27.90 -6.92 -22.24
C GLY A 475 -27.81 -6.75 -23.75
N GLY A 476 -28.78 -6.03 -24.32
CA GLY A 476 -28.90 -5.79 -25.74
C GLY A 476 -29.93 -6.70 -26.41
N ALA A 477 -29.56 -7.27 -27.55
CA ALA A 477 -30.41 -8.16 -28.32
C ALA A 477 -30.20 -9.62 -27.90
N ASP A 478 -31.20 -10.46 -28.16
CA ASP A 478 -31.23 -11.89 -27.83
C ASP A 478 -31.43 -12.20 -26.34
N ALA A 479 -30.65 -13.10 -25.74
CA ALA A 479 -31.03 -13.78 -24.50
C ALA A 479 -29.93 -13.71 -23.45
N ASP A 480 -30.01 -12.69 -22.61
CA ASP A 480 -28.88 -12.31 -21.76
C ASP A 480 -29.01 -12.81 -20.32
N GLN A 481 -27.87 -12.81 -19.62
CA GLN A 481 -27.76 -13.19 -18.22
C GLN A 481 -27.14 -12.06 -17.41
N PHE A 482 -27.91 -11.52 -16.47
CA PHE A 482 -27.44 -10.59 -15.45
C PHE A 482 -27.14 -11.37 -14.17
N VAL A 483 -25.87 -11.45 -13.80
CA VAL A 483 -25.39 -12.37 -12.76
C VAL A 483 -25.08 -11.60 -11.48
N PHE A 484 -25.67 -12.03 -10.37
CA PHE A 484 -25.46 -11.45 -9.04
C PHE A 484 -24.91 -12.46 -8.04
N ASP A 485 -23.81 -12.11 -7.37
CA ASP A 485 -23.28 -12.85 -6.22
C ASP A 485 -23.77 -12.22 -4.89
N ILE A 486 -24.93 -12.68 -4.41
CA ILE A 486 -25.60 -12.12 -3.22
C ILE A 486 -25.32 -12.90 -1.90
N GLY A 487 -24.20 -13.65 -1.79
CA GLY A 487 -23.92 -14.56 -0.65
C GLY A 487 -22.73 -14.19 0.27
N ARG A 488 -22.89 -14.45 1.59
CA ARG A 488 -21.98 -14.17 2.76
C ARG A 488 -21.40 -12.75 2.93
N ARG A 489 -21.44 -11.90 1.90
CA ARG A 489 -20.88 -10.54 1.86
C ARG A 489 -21.94 -9.47 1.55
N PHE A 490 -23.19 -9.65 1.97
CA PHE A 490 -24.21 -8.59 1.83
C PHE A 490 -23.94 -7.44 2.82
N ASN A 491 -22.87 -6.70 2.56
CA ASN A 491 -22.55 -5.44 3.19
C ASN A 491 -23.12 -4.35 2.29
N ARG A 492 -24.22 -3.72 2.74
CA ARG A 492 -24.90 -2.62 2.04
C ARG A 492 -23.96 -1.47 1.63
N SER A 493 -22.78 -1.37 2.25
CA SER A 493 -21.80 -0.34 1.96
C SER A 493 -20.86 -0.67 0.81
N LEU A 494 -20.87 -1.90 0.27
CA LEU A 494 -19.89 -2.37 -0.71
C LEU A 494 -20.51 -2.66 -2.10
N MET A 495 -21.70 -3.25 -2.20
CA MET A 495 -22.25 -3.77 -3.48
C MET A 495 -23.02 -2.76 -4.36
N GLY A 496 -23.04 -1.46 -4.05
CA GLY A 496 -23.89 -0.48 -4.76
C GLY A 496 -25.34 -0.94 -4.99
N ILE A 497 -26.05 -0.32 -5.92
CA ILE A 497 -27.36 -0.79 -6.41
C ILE A 497 -27.30 -0.77 -7.92
N ASP A 498 -27.20 -1.94 -8.53
CA ASP A 498 -27.01 -2.06 -9.96
C ASP A 498 -28.28 -1.64 -10.72
N VAL A 499 -28.11 -1.14 -11.93
CA VAL A 499 -29.20 -0.74 -12.81
C VAL A 499 -29.17 -1.64 -14.05
N ILE A 500 -30.22 -2.43 -14.23
CA ILE A 500 -30.44 -3.16 -15.48
C ILE A 500 -31.33 -2.32 -16.38
N THR A 501 -30.79 -1.91 -17.53
CA THR A 501 -31.37 -0.84 -18.35
C THR A 501 -32.44 -1.34 -19.32
N ASP A 502 -32.35 -2.58 -19.79
CA ASP A 502 -33.12 -3.07 -20.94
C ASP A 502 -33.75 -4.46 -20.77
N PHE A 503 -33.80 -4.98 -19.55
CA PHE A 503 -34.33 -6.32 -19.25
C PHE A 503 -35.62 -6.64 -20.01
N GLN A 504 -35.57 -7.65 -20.88
CA GLN A 504 -36.69 -8.13 -21.66
C GLN A 504 -36.69 -9.66 -21.71
N ARG A 505 -37.79 -10.28 -22.13
CA ARG A 505 -37.75 -11.73 -22.38
C ARG A 505 -37.01 -11.94 -23.70
N PRO A 506 -36.11 -12.92 -23.80
CA PRO A 506 -35.91 -14.08 -22.92
C PRO A 506 -34.86 -13.99 -21.77
N ASP A 507 -34.35 -12.81 -21.44
CA ASP A 507 -33.29 -12.59 -20.43
C ASP A 507 -33.53 -13.27 -19.08
N LYS A 508 -32.43 -13.46 -18.35
CA LYS A 508 -32.38 -14.11 -17.04
C LYS A 508 -31.61 -13.29 -16.02
N ILE A 509 -32.15 -13.28 -14.80
CA ILE A 509 -31.45 -12.88 -13.59
C ILE A 509 -30.86 -14.14 -12.97
N VAL A 510 -29.54 -14.24 -12.95
CA VAL A 510 -28.80 -15.38 -12.43
C VAL A 510 -28.29 -15.06 -11.03
N LEU A 511 -28.51 -15.99 -10.10
CA LEU A 511 -28.06 -15.89 -8.71
C LEU A 511 -27.01 -16.99 -8.47
N ASP A 512 -25.76 -16.61 -8.22
CA ASP A 512 -24.60 -17.54 -8.25
C ASP A 512 -24.29 -18.21 -6.89
N ARG A 513 -23.39 -19.21 -6.91
CA ARG A 513 -23.14 -20.34 -6.01
C ARG A 513 -23.04 -20.04 -4.52
N THR A 514 -22.60 -18.86 -4.12
CA THR A 514 -22.50 -18.42 -2.72
C THR A 514 -23.88 -18.18 -2.09
N THR A 515 -24.90 -17.92 -2.92
CA THR A 515 -26.32 -17.79 -2.52
C THR A 515 -27.03 -19.14 -2.45
N SER A 516 -26.46 -20.14 -3.10
CA SER A 516 -27.12 -21.42 -3.35
C SER A 516 -27.30 -22.25 -2.07
N THR A 517 -26.46 -22.13 -1.04
CA THR A 517 -26.62 -22.95 0.19
C THR A 517 -27.92 -22.67 0.95
N ALA A 518 -28.45 -21.44 0.90
CA ALA A 518 -29.73 -21.08 1.53
C ALA A 518 -30.94 -21.34 0.62
N LEU A 519 -30.76 -21.35 -0.71
CA LEU A 519 -31.82 -21.51 -1.72
C LEU A 519 -31.94 -22.95 -2.28
N ARG A 520 -30.98 -23.84 -1.98
CA ARG A 520 -30.79 -25.18 -2.58
C ARG A 520 -31.85 -26.25 -2.33
N ARG A 521 -32.92 -26.01 -1.56
CA ARG A 521 -33.94 -27.03 -1.31
C ARG A 521 -35.32 -26.60 -1.79
N ASN A 522 -35.57 -26.85 -3.08
CA ASN A 522 -36.89 -27.08 -3.68
C ASN A 522 -37.81 -25.87 -3.98
N ARG A 523 -38.24 -25.84 -5.26
CA ARG A 523 -39.39 -25.18 -5.92
C ARG A 523 -39.82 -23.78 -5.44
N LEU A 524 -39.63 -22.82 -6.34
CA LEU A 524 -40.18 -21.46 -6.37
C LEU A 524 -41.70 -21.46 -6.09
N ARG A 525 -42.19 -20.58 -5.19
CA ARG A 525 -43.62 -20.40 -4.92
C ARG A 525 -44.02 -18.93 -5.02
N PHE A 526 -45.14 -18.67 -5.70
CA PHE A 526 -45.67 -17.33 -5.92
C PHE A 526 -46.76 -16.99 -4.90
N GLN A 527 -46.73 -15.76 -4.35
CA GLN A 527 -47.88 -15.13 -3.71
C GLN A 527 -48.09 -13.72 -4.27
N SER A 528 -49.34 -13.36 -4.50
CA SER A 528 -49.74 -12.15 -5.23
C SER A 528 -49.03 -10.88 -4.73
N VAL A 529 -48.56 -10.06 -5.69
CA VAL A 529 -47.95 -8.72 -5.50
C VAL A 529 -46.51 -8.72 -4.96
N ARG A 530 -45.93 -9.88 -4.62
CA ARG A 530 -44.50 -10.04 -4.31
C ARG A 530 -43.95 -11.23 -5.08
N ILE A 531 -42.89 -11.05 -5.87
CA ILE A 531 -42.09 -12.22 -6.25
C ILE A 531 -41.48 -12.71 -4.95
N VAL A 532 -41.65 -14.00 -4.63
CA VAL A 532 -41.10 -14.62 -3.45
C VAL A 532 -40.28 -15.82 -3.91
N VAL A 533 -38.96 -15.63 -4.00
CA VAL A 533 -38.06 -16.77 -4.17
C VAL A 533 -37.77 -17.34 -2.79
N GLN A 534 -38.56 -18.33 -2.36
CA GLN A 534 -38.39 -19.01 -1.08
C GLN A 534 -37.91 -20.44 -1.29
N ALA A 535 -36.81 -20.83 -0.63
CA ALA A 535 -36.43 -22.23 -0.52
C ALA A 535 -37.40 -22.95 0.43
N LYS A 536 -37.87 -24.15 0.07
CA LYS A 536 -38.65 -25.01 0.96
C LYS A 536 -37.77 -25.34 2.18
N ASN A 537 -38.03 -24.67 3.31
CA ASN A 537 -37.29 -24.71 4.59
C ASN A 537 -36.20 -23.64 4.81
N SER A 538 -36.17 -22.58 4.00
CA SER A 538 -35.40 -21.36 4.27
C SER A 538 -36.35 -20.17 4.38
N ARG A 539 -35.97 -19.17 5.18
CA ARG A 539 -36.66 -17.88 5.21
C ARG A 539 -36.13 -16.92 4.13
N ALA A 540 -35.07 -17.27 3.40
CA ALA A 540 -34.52 -16.40 2.36
C ALA A 540 -35.58 -16.04 1.30
N LEU A 541 -35.62 -14.77 0.90
CA LEU A 541 -36.64 -14.17 0.05
C LEU A 541 -36.01 -13.16 -0.91
N ILE A 542 -36.31 -13.25 -2.20
CA ILE A 542 -36.14 -12.14 -3.15
C ILE A 542 -37.48 -11.46 -3.32
N THR A 543 -37.53 -10.13 -3.21
CA THR A 543 -38.74 -9.31 -3.40
C THR A 543 -38.53 -8.30 -4.52
N TYR A 544 -39.43 -8.27 -5.50
CA TYR A 544 -39.47 -7.23 -6.54
C TYR A 544 -40.63 -6.25 -6.27
N VAL A 545 -40.33 -4.95 -6.26
CA VAL A 545 -41.30 -3.87 -6.06
C VAL A 545 -41.58 -3.19 -7.40
N ARG A 546 -42.65 -3.61 -8.07
CA ARG A 546 -43.00 -3.17 -9.43
C ARG A 546 -43.11 -1.65 -9.61
N SER A 547 -43.60 -0.92 -8.59
CA SER A 547 -43.78 0.52 -8.66
C SER A 547 -42.46 1.30 -8.69
N THR A 548 -41.39 0.72 -8.13
CA THR A 548 -40.07 1.36 -8.03
C THR A 548 -38.99 0.63 -8.83
N GLY A 549 -39.31 -0.51 -9.43
CA GLY A 549 -38.32 -1.33 -10.15
C GLY A 549 -37.32 -2.03 -9.24
N ALA A 550 -37.42 -1.87 -7.91
CA ALA A 550 -36.40 -2.31 -6.98
C ALA A 550 -36.48 -3.80 -6.65
N LEU A 551 -35.32 -4.46 -6.64
CA LEU A 551 -35.14 -5.86 -6.30
C LEU A 551 -34.34 -6.00 -5.00
N PHE A 552 -34.91 -6.74 -4.06
CA PHE A 552 -34.38 -6.93 -2.71
C PHE A 552 -34.08 -8.39 -2.44
N TYR A 553 -33.03 -8.66 -1.66
CA TYR A 553 -32.77 -9.95 -1.04
C TYR A 553 -32.88 -9.84 0.48
N ASN A 554 -33.55 -10.80 1.13
CA ASN A 554 -33.63 -10.92 2.58
C ASN A 554 -33.32 -12.35 2.99
N GLN A 555 -32.26 -12.56 3.78
CA GLN A 555 -31.83 -13.88 4.23
C GLN A 555 -32.78 -14.51 5.27
N ASN A 556 -33.60 -13.69 5.96
CA ASN A 556 -34.38 -14.07 7.14
C ASN A 556 -35.91 -14.01 6.93
N GLY A 557 -36.39 -13.67 5.73
CA GLY A 557 -37.81 -13.75 5.34
C GLY A 557 -38.72 -12.71 5.96
N ARG A 558 -38.13 -11.62 6.46
CA ARG A 558 -38.86 -10.47 6.99
C ARG A 558 -39.16 -9.47 5.86
N ALA A 559 -39.98 -8.46 6.14
CA ALA A 559 -40.31 -7.41 5.18
C ALA A 559 -39.06 -6.66 4.67
N PRO A 560 -39.08 -6.07 3.46
CA PRO A 560 -37.99 -5.23 2.97
C PRO A 560 -37.61 -4.16 4.00
N GLY A 561 -36.31 -4.01 4.30
CA GLY A 561 -35.81 -3.05 5.29
C GLY A 561 -35.66 -3.57 6.73
N PHE A 562 -36.09 -4.81 7.03
CA PHE A 562 -35.90 -5.42 8.34
C PHE A 562 -35.29 -6.84 8.20
N GLY A 563 -33.98 -7.00 8.41
CA GLY A 563 -33.26 -8.30 8.35
C GLY A 563 -31.82 -8.21 7.79
N GLN A 564 -31.06 -9.31 7.81
CA GLN A 564 -29.80 -9.40 7.05
C GLN A 564 -30.14 -9.51 5.55
N GLY A 565 -29.89 -8.44 4.78
CA GLY A 565 -30.22 -8.30 3.35
C GLY A 565 -30.57 -6.86 2.94
N GLY A 566 -30.66 -6.57 1.64
CA GLY A 566 -30.88 -5.23 1.10
C GLY A 566 -31.32 -5.21 -0.37
N GLN A 567 -31.51 -4.00 -0.91
CA GLN A 567 -31.69 -3.79 -2.34
C GLN A 567 -30.35 -4.08 -3.03
N PHE A 568 -30.38 -4.70 -4.20
CA PHE A 568 -29.17 -4.99 -4.97
C PHE A 568 -29.31 -4.65 -6.46
N ALA A 569 -30.53 -4.48 -6.96
CA ALA A 569 -30.73 -4.10 -8.35
C ALA A 569 -31.99 -3.26 -8.53
N ASP A 570 -31.96 -2.39 -9.53
CA ASP A 570 -33.06 -1.61 -10.06
C ASP A 570 -33.30 -1.96 -11.53
N PHE A 571 -34.59 -1.98 -11.87
CA PHE A 571 -35.09 -2.16 -13.22
C PHE A 571 -35.95 -0.97 -13.61
N LYS A 572 -36.28 -0.85 -14.90
CA LYS A 572 -37.33 0.08 -15.34
C LYS A 572 -38.65 -0.17 -14.60
N ASN A 573 -39.24 0.90 -14.06
CA ASN A 573 -40.52 0.84 -13.33
C ASN A 573 -41.62 0.19 -14.17
N GLY A 574 -42.42 -0.69 -13.53
CA GLY A 574 -43.58 -1.31 -14.16
C GLY A 574 -43.32 -2.65 -14.87
N LEU A 575 -42.08 -3.14 -14.90
CA LEU A 575 -41.71 -4.45 -15.45
C LEU A 575 -42.50 -5.60 -14.78
N ASN A 576 -42.84 -6.61 -15.58
CA ASN A 576 -43.62 -7.77 -15.14
C ASN A 576 -42.72 -9.01 -15.01
N LEU A 577 -41.82 -8.98 -14.03
CA LEU A 577 -40.95 -10.11 -13.72
C LEU A 577 -41.77 -11.33 -13.24
N ARG A 578 -41.37 -12.53 -13.67
CA ARG A 578 -41.92 -13.83 -13.27
C ARG A 578 -40.80 -14.70 -12.71
N ALA A 579 -41.13 -15.73 -11.93
CA ALA A 579 -40.08 -16.60 -11.39
C ALA A 579 -39.32 -17.39 -12.47
N SER A 580 -39.89 -17.54 -13.68
CA SER A 580 -39.18 -18.09 -14.85
C SER A 580 -38.00 -17.24 -15.30
N ASP A 581 -37.94 -15.99 -14.85
CA ASP A 581 -36.93 -15.01 -15.24
C ASP A 581 -35.71 -15.11 -14.30
N PHE A 582 -35.82 -15.89 -13.21
CA PHE A 582 -34.75 -16.12 -12.26
C PHE A 582 -34.16 -17.53 -12.43
N VAL A 583 -32.84 -17.61 -12.42
CA VAL A 583 -32.08 -18.86 -12.44
C VAL A 583 -31.18 -18.90 -11.22
N VAL A 584 -31.22 -20.01 -10.48
CA VAL A 584 -30.30 -20.25 -9.36
C VAL A 584 -29.30 -21.32 -9.79
N GLN A 585 -28.03 -20.96 -9.92
CA GLN A 585 -26.97 -21.91 -10.31
C GLN A 585 -26.49 -22.72 -9.09
N ALA A 586 -26.17 -24.00 -9.33
CA ALA A 586 -25.84 -24.98 -8.29
C ALA A 586 -24.36 -25.00 -7.92
#